data_AF-A0A9D8LR69-F1
#
_entry.id   AF-A0A9D8LR69-F1
#
_cell.length_a   1.000
_cell.length_b   1.000
_cell.length_c   1.000
_cell.angle_alpha   90.00
_cell.angle_beta   90.00
_cell.angle_gamma   90.00
#
_symmetry.space_group_name_H-M   'P 1'
#
loop_
_entity.id
_entity.type
_entity.pdbx_description
1 polymer ?
#
loop_
_entity_poly.entity_id
_entity_poly.type
_entity_poly.pdbx_seq_one_letter_code
_entity_poly.pdbx_strand_id
1 'polypeptide(L)'
;MTSLDQAPHPETTLEHYPWIIVRFRCSRCRRYADSRLARLAERFGATETIAMLVARFHATCPHRPAKHNGRTMIRYEPCGGYCPDLGSTIPPDLPPSLSGLTLIDGGKGDMLPAEPSAPQRRRRVGGDDV
;
A
#
# COMPACT_ATOMS: atom_id res chain seq x y z
N MET A 1 -22.26 2.94 10.46
CA MET A 1 -20.88 2.46 10.22
C MET A 1 -20.93 0.95 10.32
N THR A 2 -21.24 0.28 9.21
CA THR A 2 -21.37 -1.18 9.16
C THR A 2 -19.97 -1.77 9.13
N SER A 3 -19.66 -2.63 10.10
CA SER A 3 -18.37 -3.32 10.23
C SER A 3 -17.98 -3.97 8.92
N LEU A 4 -16.72 -3.78 8.50
CA LEU A 4 -16.16 -4.38 7.29
C LEU A 4 -15.99 -5.92 7.41
N ASP A 5 -16.23 -6.47 8.60
CA ASP A 5 -15.90 -7.87 8.93
C ASP A 5 -17.10 -8.84 8.92
N GLN A 6 -18.32 -8.39 8.60
CA GLN A 6 -19.49 -9.28 8.53
C GLN A 6 -19.47 -10.05 7.19
N ALA A 7 -19.47 -11.38 7.26
CA ALA A 7 -19.60 -12.23 6.08
C ALA A 7 -20.92 -11.92 5.34
N PRO A 8 -20.90 -11.82 3.99
CA PRO A 8 -22.11 -11.54 3.22
C PRO A 8 -23.11 -12.70 3.33
N HIS A 9 -24.39 -12.35 3.42
CA HIS A 9 -25.55 -13.28 3.41
C HIS A 9 -26.42 -12.99 2.17
N PRO A 10 -27.28 -13.92 1.69
CA PRO A 10 -28.23 -13.69 0.59
C PRO A 10 -28.97 -12.34 0.54
N GLU A 11 -29.24 -11.70 1.68
CA GLU A 11 -29.92 -10.39 1.77
C GLU A 11 -28.94 -9.19 1.69
N THR A 12 -27.64 -9.45 1.52
CA THR A 12 -26.61 -8.42 1.41
C THR A 12 -26.73 -7.76 0.04
N THR A 13 -27.01 -6.47 0.02
CA THR A 13 -27.09 -5.72 -1.23
C THR A 13 -25.73 -5.66 -1.92
N LEU A 14 -25.73 -5.51 -3.25
CA LEU A 14 -24.50 -5.39 -4.04
C LEU A 14 -23.61 -4.22 -3.57
N GLU A 15 -24.22 -3.14 -3.07
CA GLU A 15 -23.49 -2.01 -2.46
C GLU A 15 -22.72 -2.43 -1.20
N HIS A 16 -23.15 -3.46 -0.49
CA HIS A 16 -22.52 -3.93 0.76
C HIS A 16 -21.63 -5.16 0.59
N TYR A 17 -21.49 -5.66 -0.64
CA TYR A 17 -20.62 -6.80 -0.90
C TYR A 17 -19.15 -6.43 -0.62
N PRO A 18 -18.47 -7.11 0.31
CA PRO A 18 -17.23 -6.58 0.89
C PRO A 18 -15.99 -6.71 -0.01
N TRP A 19 -16.00 -7.67 -0.93
CA TRP A 19 -14.80 -8.14 -1.66
C TRP A 19 -14.33 -7.24 -2.81
N ILE A 20 -15.11 -6.23 -3.20
CA ILE A 20 -14.80 -5.40 -4.37
C ILE A 20 -14.69 -3.93 -3.96
N ILE A 21 -13.57 -3.62 -3.33
CA ILE A 21 -13.18 -2.26 -2.96
C ILE A 21 -12.18 -1.74 -3.99
N VAL A 22 -12.44 -0.54 -4.51
CA VAL A 22 -11.52 0.22 -5.36
C VAL A 22 -10.89 1.31 -4.51
N ARG A 23 -9.57 1.24 -4.35
CA ARG A 23 -8.79 2.17 -3.55
C ARG A 23 -8.22 3.26 -4.45
N PHE A 24 -8.39 4.51 -4.07
CA PHE A 24 -7.77 5.66 -4.73
C PHE A 24 -6.72 6.26 -3.81
N ARG A 25 -5.50 6.42 -4.33
CA ARG A 25 -4.36 6.96 -3.60
C ARG A 25 -3.72 8.09 -4.39
N CYS A 26 -2.98 8.91 -3.68
CA CYS A 26 -2.25 10.06 -4.20
C CYS A 26 -0.76 9.83 -3.91
N SER A 27 0.11 9.96 -4.89
CA SER A 27 1.55 9.71 -4.71
C SER A 27 2.24 10.72 -3.77
N ARG A 28 1.70 11.93 -3.64
CA ARG A 28 2.33 13.04 -2.92
C ARG A 28 1.57 13.51 -1.68
N CYS A 29 0.25 13.49 -1.76
CA CYS A 29 -0.64 14.02 -0.74
C CYS A 29 -1.25 12.90 0.08
N ARG A 30 -1.64 13.18 1.33
CA ARG A 30 -2.36 12.23 2.19
C ARG A 30 -3.83 12.01 1.77
N ARG A 31 -4.18 12.32 0.53
CA ARG A 31 -5.54 12.13 0.01
C ARG A 31 -5.75 10.67 -0.33
N TYR A 32 -6.84 10.11 0.18
CA TYR A 32 -7.27 8.76 -0.13
C TYR A 32 -8.80 8.73 -0.23
N ALA A 33 -9.30 7.74 -0.97
CA ALA A 33 -10.71 7.40 -0.97
C ALA A 33 -10.84 5.90 -1.24
N ASP A 34 -11.68 5.23 -0.46
CA ASP A 34 -12.02 3.84 -0.68
C ASP A 34 -13.51 3.79 -1.00
N SER A 35 -13.86 3.12 -2.09
CA SER A 35 -15.24 2.97 -2.52
C SER A 35 -15.48 1.57 -3.05
N ARG A 36 -16.66 1.02 -2.78
CA ARG A 36 -17.08 -0.25 -3.37
C ARG A 36 -17.43 -0.07 -4.84
N LEU A 37 -17.11 -1.07 -5.65
CA LEU A 37 -17.32 -1.00 -7.11
C LEU A 37 -18.79 -0.83 -7.46
N ALA A 38 -19.70 -1.53 -6.78
CA ALA A 38 -21.14 -1.41 -7.01
C ALA A 38 -21.63 0.05 -6.85
N ARG A 39 -21.13 0.77 -5.83
CA ARG A 39 -21.47 2.17 -5.61
C ARG A 39 -20.88 3.10 -6.68
N LEU A 40 -19.69 2.78 -7.20
CA LEU A 40 -19.10 3.52 -8.31
C LEU A 40 -19.91 3.30 -9.60
N ALA A 41 -20.34 2.06 -9.87
CA ALA A 41 -21.15 1.71 -11.02
C ALA A 41 -22.54 2.35 -10.97
N GLU A 42 -23.18 2.39 -9.80
CA GLU A 42 -24.45 3.11 -9.60
C GLU A 42 -24.28 4.61 -9.84
N ARG A 43 -23.23 5.22 -9.28
CA ARG A 43 -23.04 6.67 -9.32
C ARG A 43 -22.55 7.20 -10.67
N PHE A 44 -21.71 6.45 -11.38
CA PHE A 44 -21.03 6.91 -12.59
C PHE A 44 -21.37 6.10 -13.84
N GLY A 45 -22.09 4.99 -13.68
CA GLY A 45 -22.40 4.05 -14.76
C GLY A 45 -21.35 2.95 -14.89
N ALA A 46 -21.79 1.78 -15.39
CA ALA A 46 -20.94 0.61 -15.57
C ALA A 46 -19.91 0.77 -16.72
N THR A 47 -20.07 1.77 -17.58
CA THR A 47 -19.16 2.05 -18.70
C THR A 47 -18.02 3.01 -18.34
N GLU A 48 -18.09 3.64 -17.16
CA GLU A 48 -17.04 4.56 -16.70
C GLU A 48 -15.74 3.79 -16.43
N THR A 49 -14.62 4.30 -16.94
CA THR A 49 -13.32 3.65 -16.74
C THR A 49 -12.68 4.05 -15.42
N ILE A 50 -11.87 3.17 -14.83
CA ILE A 50 -11.08 3.48 -13.62
C ILE A 50 -10.17 4.69 -13.86
N ALA A 51 -9.64 4.85 -15.07
CA ALA A 51 -8.83 6.01 -15.44
C ALA A 51 -9.59 7.34 -15.30
N MET A 52 -10.86 7.39 -15.71
CA MET A 52 -11.72 8.57 -15.54
C MET A 52 -12.05 8.83 -14.07
N LEU A 53 -12.30 7.77 -13.29
CA LEU A 53 -12.52 7.88 -11.85
C LEU A 53 -11.28 8.41 -11.12
N VAL A 54 -10.08 7.94 -11.47
CA VAL A 54 -8.81 8.45 -10.95
C VAL A 54 -8.65 9.93 -11.31
N ALA A 55 -8.95 10.33 -12.55
CA ALA A 55 -8.89 11.73 -12.97
C ALA A 55 -9.87 12.61 -12.16
N ARG A 56 -11.07 12.11 -11.86
CA ARG A 56 -12.08 12.81 -11.04
C ARG A 56 -11.66 12.90 -9.57
N PHE A 57 -11.12 11.82 -8.99
CA PHE A 57 -10.53 11.81 -7.65
C PHE A 57 -9.39 12.84 -7.53
N HIS A 58 -8.53 12.90 -8.54
CA HIS A 58 -7.37 13.79 -8.61
C HIS A 58 -7.75 15.24 -8.97
N ALA A 59 -8.97 15.49 -9.47
CA ALA A 59 -9.33 16.80 -10.03
C ALA A 59 -9.22 17.97 -9.04
N THR A 60 -9.42 17.69 -7.75
CA THR A 60 -9.37 18.65 -6.64
C THR A 60 -8.08 18.55 -5.82
N CYS A 61 -7.03 17.94 -6.36
CA CYS A 61 -5.74 17.88 -5.68
C CYS A 61 -5.03 19.26 -5.69
N PRO A 62 -4.56 19.78 -4.54
CA PRO A 62 -3.81 21.04 -4.48
C PRO A 62 -2.49 21.01 -5.26
N HIS A 63 -1.91 19.83 -5.44
CA HIS A 63 -0.64 19.64 -6.13
C HIS A 63 -0.81 19.17 -7.58
N ARG A 64 -2.05 19.22 -8.12
CA ARG A 64 -2.31 18.88 -9.51
C ARG A 64 -1.53 19.84 -10.41
N PRO A 65 -0.75 19.34 -11.38
CA PRO A 65 -0.02 20.21 -12.28
C PRO A 65 -1.01 21.05 -13.09
N ALA A 66 -0.84 22.37 -13.02
CA ALA A 66 -1.66 23.31 -13.77
C ALA A 66 -1.28 23.24 -15.25
N LYS A 67 -2.29 23.29 -16.12
CA LYS A 67 -2.07 23.51 -17.55
C LYS A 67 -2.13 25.01 -17.82
N HIS A 68 -1.10 25.56 -18.45
CA HIS A 68 -1.08 26.93 -18.93
C HIS A 68 -0.83 26.88 -20.45
N ASN A 69 -1.75 27.44 -21.25
CA ASN A 69 -1.69 27.42 -22.72
C ASN A 69 -1.43 26.02 -23.31
N GLY A 70 -2.14 25.00 -22.81
CA GLY A 70 -2.00 23.61 -23.27
C GLY A 70 -0.73 22.90 -22.82
N ARG A 71 0.23 23.60 -22.18
CA ARG A 71 1.45 23.02 -21.63
C ARG A 71 1.30 22.76 -20.14
N THR A 72 1.72 21.58 -19.71
CA THR A 72 1.75 21.21 -18.29
C THR A 72 2.93 21.91 -17.61
N MET A 73 2.64 22.83 -16.69
CA MET A 73 3.67 23.53 -15.92
C MET A 73 4.10 22.64 -14.76
N ILE A 74 5.16 21.85 -14.96
CA ILE A 74 5.74 21.00 -13.92
C ILE A 74 6.74 21.83 -13.13
N ARG A 75 6.30 22.44 -12.03
CA ARG A 75 7.21 23.14 -11.09
C ARG A 75 7.84 22.22 -10.05
N TYR A 76 7.26 21.04 -9.85
CA TYR A 76 7.62 20.06 -8.83
C TYR A 76 7.20 18.66 -9.31
N GLU A 77 7.64 17.61 -8.62
CA GLU A 77 7.16 16.24 -8.85
C GLU A 77 5.62 16.21 -8.85
N PRO A 78 4.99 15.85 -9.98
CA PRO A 78 3.56 15.98 -10.14
C PRO A 78 2.86 15.00 -9.21
N CYS A 79 1.89 15.50 -8.46
CA CYS A 79 0.95 14.61 -7.81
C CYS A 79 0.20 13.80 -8.88
N GLY A 80 0.14 12.48 -8.71
CA GLY A 80 -0.65 11.58 -9.53
C GLY A 80 -1.62 10.81 -8.65
N GLY A 81 -2.92 10.91 -8.96
CA GLY A 81 -3.88 9.93 -8.46
C GLY A 81 -3.61 8.59 -9.12
N TYR A 82 -3.66 7.51 -8.35
CA TYR A 82 -3.52 6.14 -8.86
C TYR A 82 -4.41 5.19 -8.07
N CYS A 83 -4.64 4.01 -8.65
CA CYS A 83 -5.35 2.92 -7.99
C CYS A 83 -4.31 1.81 -7.73
N PRO A 84 -3.96 1.50 -6.47
CA PRO A 84 -2.97 0.48 -6.14
C PRO A 84 -3.45 -0.94 -6.48
N ASP A 85 -4.75 -1.12 -6.68
CA ASP A 85 -5.36 -2.41 -7.03
C ASP A 85 -5.14 -2.76 -8.51
N LEU A 86 -4.68 -1.79 -9.34
CA LEU A 86 -4.38 -2.04 -10.74
C LEU A 86 -3.00 -2.67 -10.90
N GLY A 87 -2.92 -3.74 -11.70
CA GLY A 87 -1.67 -4.44 -12.02
C GLY A 87 -1.26 -5.49 -10.99
N SER A 88 -2.00 -5.64 -9.90
CA SER A 88 -1.85 -6.75 -8.94
C SER A 88 -3.01 -7.73 -9.12
N THR A 89 -2.72 -9.02 -9.23
CA THR A 89 -3.71 -10.09 -9.16
C THR A 89 -3.98 -10.56 -7.73
N ILE A 90 -3.23 -10.02 -6.76
CA ILE A 90 -3.38 -10.35 -5.34
C ILE A 90 -4.66 -9.66 -4.84
N PRO A 91 -5.65 -10.41 -4.34
CA PRO A 91 -6.85 -9.82 -3.77
C PRO A 91 -6.48 -8.87 -2.64
N PRO A 92 -7.10 -7.68 -2.56
CA PRO A 92 -6.73 -6.63 -1.61
C PRO A 92 -6.89 -7.05 -0.13
N ASP A 93 -7.71 -8.07 0.11
CA ASP A 93 -8.05 -8.61 1.43
C ASP A 93 -7.35 -9.94 1.74
N LEU A 94 -6.41 -10.38 0.88
CA LEU A 94 -5.67 -11.61 1.12
C LEU A 94 -4.71 -11.41 2.31
N PRO A 95 -4.84 -12.15 3.42
CA PRO A 95 -3.96 -11.97 4.56
C PRO A 95 -2.50 -12.26 4.16
N PRO A 96 -1.52 -11.59 4.78
CA PRO A 96 -0.11 -11.69 4.40
C PRO A 96 0.44 -13.12 4.40
N SER A 97 -0.16 -14.02 5.18
CA SER A 97 0.17 -15.44 5.23
C SER A 97 -0.14 -16.21 3.94
N LEU A 98 -1.03 -15.67 3.09
CA LEU A 98 -1.50 -16.31 1.86
C LEU A 98 -0.98 -15.60 0.59
N SER A 99 -0.35 -14.42 0.70
CA SER A 99 0.17 -13.64 -0.43
C SER A 99 1.53 -14.13 -0.97
N GLY A 100 2.03 -15.27 -0.50
CA GLY A 100 3.36 -15.80 -0.82
C GLY A 100 4.44 -15.20 0.07
N LEU A 101 5.46 -16.01 0.41
CA LEU A 101 6.60 -15.54 1.20
C LEU A 101 7.52 -14.70 0.32
N THR A 102 7.78 -13.46 0.73
CA THR A 102 8.81 -12.61 0.10
C THR A 102 10.18 -13.00 0.66
N LEU A 103 11.11 -13.44 -0.19
CA LEU A 103 12.51 -13.60 0.19
C LEU A 103 13.08 -12.20 0.49
N ILE A 104 13.41 -11.94 1.75
CA ILE A 104 14.13 -10.73 2.16
C ILE A 104 15.61 -11.10 2.15
N ASP A 105 16.39 -10.49 1.26
CA ASP A 105 17.85 -10.64 1.26
C ASP A 105 18.42 -10.01 2.55
N GLY A 106 19.26 -10.74 3.29
CA GLY A 106 19.85 -10.30 4.56
C GLY A 106 19.20 -10.88 5.83
N GLY A 107 18.98 -12.19 5.86
CA GLY A 107 18.41 -12.89 7.03
C GLY A 107 19.41 -13.11 8.17
N LYS A 108 18.92 -13.66 9.30
CA LYS A 108 19.73 -13.95 10.50
C LYS A 108 20.96 -14.86 10.26
N GLY A 109 21.00 -15.56 9.12
CA GLY A 109 22.16 -16.34 8.67
C GLY A 109 23.34 -15.48 8.20
N ASP A 110 23.09 -14.29 7.66
CA ASP A 110 24.14 -13.32 7.25
C ASP A 110 24.70 -12.53 8.43
N MET A 111 24.05 -12.61 9.61
CA MET A 111 24.52 -12.00 10.85
C MET A 111 25.33 -12.94 11.74
N LEU A 112 25.53 -14.20 11.32
CA LEU A 112 26.40 -15.12 12.05
C LEU A 112 27.85 -14.90 11.55
N PRO A 113 28.78 -14.44 12.40
CA PRO A 113 30.18 -14.42 12.01
C PRO A 113 30.61 -15.83 11.62
N ALA A 114 31.28 -15.95 10.47
CA ALA A 114 31.60 -17.23 9.83
C ALA A 114 32.46 -18.16 10.72
N GLU A 115 33.09 -17.64 11.77
CA GLU A 115 33.86 -18.44 12.72
C GLU A 115 33.67 -17.91 14.15
N PRO A 116 33.48 -18.79 15.16
CA PRO A 116 33.59 -18.38 16.55
C PRO A 116 35.04 -17.94 16.80
N SER A 117 35.22 -16.65 17.10
CA SER A 117 36.54 -16.10 17.45
C SER A 117 37.12 -16.89 18.63
N ALA A 118 38.38 -17.30 18.50
CA ALA A 118 39.07 -18.11 19.49
C ALA A 118 38.94 -17.50 20.90
N PRO A 119 38.73 -18.30 21.96
CA PRO A 119 38.54 -17.79 23.30
C PRO A 119 39.79 -17.04 23.75
N GLN A 120 39.73 -15.71 23.80
CA GLN A 120 40.75 -14.90 24.44
C GLN A 120 40.81 -15.28 25.92
N ARG A 121 41.94 -15.87 26.31
CA ARG A 121 42.26 -16.22 27.69
C ARG A 121 42.29 -14.91 28.51
N ARG A 122 41.22 -14.63 29.25
CA ARG A 122 41.13 -13.46 30.14
C ARG A 122 42.29 -13.52 31.15
N ARG A 123 43.19 -12.55 31.07
CA ARG A 123 44.28 -12.36 32.03
C ARG A 123 43.65 -11.90 33.35
N ARG A 124 43.81 -12.68 34.43
CA ARG A 124 43.40 -12.25 35.78
C ARG A 124 44.33 -11.09 36.20
N VAL A 125 43.73 -9.97 36.60
CA VAL A 125 44.43 -8.85 37.22
C VAL A 125 44.17 -8.96 38.72
N GLY A 126 45.24 -9.05 39.53
CA GLY A 126 45.17 -9.02 40.99
C GLY A 126 45.73 -10.28 41.66
N GLY A 127 46.91 -10.12 42.27
CA GLY A 127 47.59 -11.08 43.13
C GLY A 127 48.81 -10.36 43.69
N ASP A 128 48.61 -9.65 44.80
CA ASP A 128 49.55 -8.73 45.43
C ASP A 128 50.77 -9.44 46.04
N ASP A 129 51.96 -8.84 45.87
CA ASP A 129 53.13 -9.05 46.73
C ASP A 129 53.31 -7.76 47.56
N VAL A 130 52.97 -7.80 48.86
CA VAL A 130 53.76 -7.40 50.06
C VAL A 130 52.92 -7.69 51.30
#